data_AF-A0A7Z0ILN4-F1
#
_entry.id   AF-A0A7Z0ILN4-F1
#
_cell.length_a   1.000
_cell.length_b   1.000
_cell.length_c   1.000
_cell.angle_alpha   90.00
_cell.angle_beta   90.00
_cell.angle_gamma   90.00
#
_symmetry.space_group_name_H-M   'P 1'
#
loop_
_entity.id
_entity.type
_entity.pdbx_description
1 polymer ?
#
loop_
_entity_poly.entity_id
_entity_poly.type
_entity_poly.pdbx_seq_one_letter_code
_entity_poly.pdbx_strand_id
1 'polypeptide(L)'
;MKGLRINTAWLSSIVGLHAAELTNREVALDDLFSASTVHRLIDALWGDRIDRELLGSLWPDAAVDARVDHAVTALTSQIAPSIAELADRMDLSQRHLRRLVERDTGLTPKTIHQVARLHHAIHDATVTSRAGLAQIAASNGYSDQAHLGRDAQRFSGLTPTALIERASTPASAEMF
;
A
#
# COMPACT_ATOMS: atom_id res chain seq x y z
N MET A 1 -0.96 14.02 -15.64
CA MET A 1 -0.52 12.62 -15.51
C MET A 1 -1.65 11.86 -14.85
N LYS A 2 -2.25 10.86 -15.52
CA LYS A 2 -3.17 9.90 -14.89
C LYS A 2 -2.37 8.63 -14.59
N GLY A 3 -2.74 7.93 -13.53
CA GLY A 3 -2.08 6.70 -13.12
C GLY A 3 -3.03 5.83 -12.33
N LEU A 4 -2.81 4.52 -12.38
CA LEU A 4 -3.54 3.54 -11.60
C LEU A 4 -2.66 3.08 -10.44
N ARG A 5 -3.23 3.02 -9.23
CA ARG A 5 -2.56 2.42 -8.07
C ARG A 5 -3.06 0.98 -7.96
N ILE A 6 -2.13 0.05 -7.86
CA ILE A 6 -2.44 -1.37 -7.70
C ILE A 6 -1.95 -1.79 -6.33
N ASN A 7 -2.79 -2.53 -5.59
CA ASN A 7 -2.36 -3.16 -4.36
C ASN A 7 -1.27 -4.20 -4.68
N THR A 8 -0.10 -4.09 -4.06
CA THR A 8 1.07 -4.90 -4.41
C THR A 8 0.84 -6.40 -4.24
N ALA A 9 -0.09 -6.83 -3.38
CA ALA A 9 -0.46 -8.24 -3.23
C ALA A 9 -1.10 -8.85 -4.50
N TRP A 10 -1.64 -8.02 -5.39
CA TRP A 10 -2.22 -8.44 -6.69
C TRP A 10 -1.19 -8.49 -7.80
N LEU A 11 0.00 -7.94 -7.58
CA LEU A 11 0.96 -7.69 -8.64
C LEU A 11 1.49 -9.00 -9.25
N SER A 12 1.65 -10.05 -8.44
CA SER A 12 2.05 -11.37 -8.94
C SER A 12 1.02 -12.03 -9.84
N SER A 13 -0.27 -11.84 -9.58
CA SER A 13 -1.33 -12.44 -10.40
C SER A 13 -1.69 -11.63 -11.63
N ILE A 14 -1.41 -10.33 -11.60
CA ILE A 14 -1.62 -9.39 -12.73
C ILE A 14 -0.44 -9.42 -13.71
N VAL A 15 0.78 -9.36 -13.18
CA VAL A 15 2.02 -9.16 -13.96
C VAL A 15 2.81 -10.46 -14.13
N GLY A 16 2.52 -11.49 -13.35
CA GLY A 16 3.31 -12.73 -13.31
C GLY A 16 4.67 -12.58 -12.61
N LEU A 17 4.95 -11.40 -12.04
CA LEU A 17 6.17 -11.08 -11.31
C LEU A 17 5.86 -10.78 -9.86
N HIS A 18 6.73 -11.21 -8.95
CA HIS A 18 6.58 -10.82 -7.55
C HIS A 18 6.86 -9.32 -7.38
N ALA A 19 6.13 -8.64 -6.49
CA ALA A 19 6.30 -7.19 -6.28
C ALA A 19 7.73 -6.81 -5.87
N ALA A 20 8.47 -7.73 -5.23
CA ALA A 20 9.89 -7.57 -4.93
C ALA A 20 10.75 -7.31 -6.19
N GLU A 21 10.36 -7.83 -7.35
CA GLU A 21 11.10 -7.70 -8.61
C GLU A 21 10.91 -6.33 -9.28
N LEU A 22 9.83 -5.63 -8.93
CA LEU A 22 9.47 -4.30 -9.45
C LEU A 22 9.73 -3.17 -8.44
N THR A 23 10.17 -3.49 -7.22
CA THR A 23 10.36 -2.51 -6.16
C THR A 23 11.43 -1.48 -6.54
N ASN A 24 11.10 -0.19 -6.44
CA ASN A 24 11.96 0.94 -6.82
C ASN A 24 12.41 0.94 -8.29
N ARG A 25 11.58 0.43 -9.20
CA ARG A 25 11.84 0.41 -10.64
C ARG A 25 10.72 1.11 -11.40
N GLU A 26 11.10 1.78 -12.48
CA GLU A 26 10.20 2.20 -13.53
C GLU A 26 10.29 1.17 -14.66
N VAL A 27 9.15 0.61 -15.06
CA VAL A 27 9.07 -0.46 -16.07
C VAL A 27 8.02 -0.07 -17.10
N ALA A 28 8.34 -0.22 -18.39
CA ALA A 28 7.40 0.07 -19.46
C ALA A 28 6.25 -0.93 -19.42
N LEU A 29 5.02 -0.47 -19.68
CA LEU A 29 3.85 -1.36 -19.70
C LEU A 29 3.98 -2.44 -20.78
N ASP A 30 4.64 -2.13 -21.89
CA ASP A 30 4.89 -3.07 -23.00
C ASP A 30 5.85 -4.22 -22.62
N ASP A 31 6.66 -4.04 -21.56
CA ASP A 31 7.51 -5.10 -21.02
C ASP A 31 6.73 -6.06 -20.10
N LEU A 32 5.56 -5.63 -19.62
CA LEU A 32 4.75 -6.37 -18.63
C LEU A 32 3.51 -7.01 -19.23
N PHE A 33 2.93 -6.39 -20.25
CA PHE A 33 1.63 -6.79 -20.79
C PHE A 33 1.65 -6.85 -22.32
N SER A 34 0.70 -7.61 -22.87
CA SER A 34 0.46 -7.60 -24.30
C SER A 34 0.00 -6.23 -24.80
N ALA A 35 0.31 -5.88 -26.05
CA ALA A 35 -0.08 -4.61 -26.66
C ALA A 35 -1.61 -4.34 -26.59
N SER A 36 -2.44 -5.38 -26.67
CA SER A 36 -3.90 -5.25 -26.56
C SER A 36 -4.34 -4.89 -25.14
N THR A 37 -3.72 -5.49 -24.11
CA THR A 37 -3.93 -5.13 -22.70
C THR A 37 -3.52 -3.69 -22.44
N VAL A 38 -2.33 -3.28 -22.90
CA VAL A 38 -1.82 -1.90 -22.75
C VAL A 38 -2.77 -0.89 -23.41
N HIS A 39 -3.19 -1.15 -24.65
CA HIS A 39 -4.09 -0.25 -25.38
C HIS A 39 -5.43 -0.07 -24.64
N ARG A 40 -6.06 -1.17 -24.22
CA ARG A 40 -7.32 -1.13 -23.45
C ARG A 40 -7.17 -0.39 -22.12
N LEU A 41 -6.06 -0.60 -21.41
CA LEU A 41 -5.79 0.07 -20.14
C LEU A 41 -5.61 1.58 -20.33
N ILE A 42 -4.85 2.00 -21.34
CA ILE A 42 -4.64 3.41 -21.68
C ILE A 42 -5.95 4.09 -22.07
N ASP A 43 -6.75 3.46 -22.94
CA ASP A 43 -8.05 3.98 -23.37
C ASP A 43 -9.01 4.16 -22.19
N ALA A 44 -9.06 3.18 -21.30
CA ALA A 44 -9.91 3.25 -20.11
C ALA A 44 -9.42 4.28 -19.10
N LEU A 45 -8.11 4.38 -18.87
CA LEU A 45 -7.52 5.36 -17.96
C LEU A 45 -7.78 6.79 -18.43
N TRP A 46 -7.62 7.05 -19.73
CA TRP A 46 -7.90 8.38 -20.29
C TRP A 46 -9.38 8.69 -20.38
N GLY A 47 -10.22 7.68 -20.61
CA GLY A 47 -11.67 7.80 -20.63
C GLY A 47 -12.36 7.83 -19.25
N ASP A 48 -11.62 7.69 -18.15
CA ASP A 48 -12.17 7.55 -16.78
C ASP A 48 -13.15 6.36 -16.66
N ARG A 49 -12.82 5.24 -17.32
CA ARG A 49 -13.61 4.00 -17.37
C ARG A 49 -12.88 2.79 -16.79
N ILE A 50 -12.04 3.02 -15.78
CA ILE A 50 -11.46 1.90 -15.01
C ILE A 50 -12.52 1.44 -14.01
N ASP A 51 -13.07 0.25 -14.24
CA ASP A 51 -14.05 -0.38 -13.37
C ASP A 51 -13.74 -1.87 -13.17
N ARG A 52 -14.49 -2.50 -12.25
CA ARG A 52 -14.30 -3.93 -11.90
C ARG A 52 -14.51 -4.86 -13.09
N GLU A 53 -15.43 -4.53 -14.00
CA GLU A 53 -15.72 -5.38 -15.17
C GLU A 53 -14.54 -5.37 -16.13
N LEU A 54 -14.00 -4.18 -16.42
CA LEU A 54 -12.80 -4.05 -17.22
C LEU A 54 -11.62 -4.80 -16.59
N LEU A 55 -11.34 -4.57 -15.31
CA LEU A 55 -10.22 -5.22 -14.61
C LEU A 55 -10.37 -6.74 -14.62
N GLY A 56 -11.57 -7.26 -14.35
CA GLY A 56 -11.87 -8.70 -14.42
C GLY A 56 -11.74 -9.28 -15.84
N SER A 57 -12.02 -8.50 -16.88
CA SER A 57 -11.82 -8.94 -18.25
C SER A 57 -10.35 -8.89 -18.71
N LEU A 58 -9.52 -8.06 -18.09
CA LEU A 58 -8.09 -7.96 -18.39
C LEU A 58 -7.29 -9.04 -17.65
N TRP A 59 -7.69 -9.36 -16.42
CA TRP A 59 -7.04 -10.36 -15.57
C TRP A 59 -8.07 -11.28 -14.91
N PRO A 60 -8.72 -12.17 -15.68
CA PRO A 60 -9.82 -13.01 -15.17
C PRO A 60 -9.37 -13.99 -14.08
N ASP A 61 -8.10 -14.41 -14.12
CA ASP A 61 -7.53 -15.35 -13.16
C ASP A 61 -6.76 -14.64 -12.03
N ALA A 62 -6.82 -13.31 -11.94
CA ALA A 62 -6.12 -12.58 -10.89
C ALA A 62 -6.72 -12.88 -9.52
N ALA A 63 -5.89 -13.44 -8.64
CA ALA A 63 -6.22 -13.71 -7.25
C ALA A 63 -5.04 -13.35 -6.35
N VAL A 64 -5.34 -13.08 -5.08
CA VAL A 64 -4.34 -12.88 -4.02
C VAL A 64 -4.29 -14.14 -3.17
N ASP A 65 -3.09 -14.58 -2.77
CA ASP A 65 -2.95 -15.63 -1.76
C ASP A 65 -3.63 -15.17 -0.46
N ALA A 66 -4.66 -15.89 -0.01
CA ALA A 66 -5.45 -15.53 1.16
C ALA A 66 -4.59 -15.33 2.42
N ARG A 67 -3.44 -16.00 2.51
CA ARG A 67 -2.49 -15.82 3.63
C ARG A 67 -1.81 -14.46 3.56
N VAL A 68 -1.45 -13.99 2.35
CA VAL A 68 -0.86 -12.66 2.15
C VAL A 68 -1.90 -11.60 2.46
N ASP A 69 -3.12 -11.75 1.95
CA ASP A 69 -4.21 -10.81 2.23
C ASP A 69 -4.50 -10.70 3.73
N HIS A 70 -4.58 -11.84 4.42
CA HIS A 70 -4.75 -11.87 5.87
C HIS A 70 -3.57 -11.22 6.61
N ALA A 71 -2.33 -11.53 6.23
CA ALA A 71 -1.15 -10.97 6.86
C ALA A 71 -1.05 -9.45 6.65
N VAL A 72 -1.28 -8.96 5.44
CA VAL A 72 -1.28 -7.52 5.11
C VAL A 72 -2.38 -6.82 5.89
N THR A 73 -3.61 -7.34 5.89
CA THR A 73 -4.74 -6.79 6.65
C THR A 73 -4.41 -6.68 8.15
N ALA A 74 -3.77 -7.69 8.72
CA ALA A 74 -3.36 -7.66 10.12
C ALA A 74 -2.24 -6.65 10.38
N LEU A 75 -1.26 -6.52 9.47
CA LEU A 75 -0.12 -5.61 9.61
C LEU A 75 -0.50 -4.14 9.42
N THR A 76 -1.57 -3.86 8.67
CA THR A 76 -2.07 -2.51 8.39
C THR A 76 -3.15 -2.05 9.36
N SER A 77 -3.58 -2.87 10.31
CA SER A 77 -4.54 -2.47 11.33
C SER A 77 -3.97 -1.39 12.26
N GLN A 78 -4.85 -0.60 12.90
CA GLN A 78 -4.45 0.43 13.87
C GLN A 78 -3.63 -0.15 15.03
N ILE A 79 -4.04 -1.34 15.49
CA ILE A 79 -3.33 -2.12 16.51
C ILE A 79 -2.82 -3.38 15.83
N ALA A 80 -1.65 -3.24 15.20
CA ALA A 80 -1.02 -4.35 14.52
C ALA A 80 -0.39 -5.33 15.53
N PRO A 81 -0.52 -6.64 15.32
CA PRO A 81 0.16 -7.66 16.11
C PRO A 81 1.69 -7.55 15.90
N SER A 82 2.45 -8.10 16.83
CA SER A 82 3.83 -8.47 16.55
C SER A 82 3.89 -9.53 15.46
N ILE A 83 5.03 -9.60 14.76
CA ILE A 83 5.26 -10.66 13.76
C ILE A 83 5.20 -12.07 14.37
N ALA A 84 5.51 -12.21 15.67
CA ALA A 84 5.43 -13.48 16.38
C ALA A 84 3.97 -13.90 16.55
N GLU A 85 3.14 -13.02 17.11
CA GLU A 85 1.70 -13.28 17.31
C GLU A 85 0.97 -13.52 15.99
N LEU A 86 1.33 -12.80 14.92
CA LEU A 86 0.74 -13.02 13.61
C LEU A 86 1.17 -14.38 13.03
N ALA A 87 2.44 -14.76 13.17
CA ALA A 87 2.93 -16.05 12.70
C ALA A 87 2.25 -17.21 13.44
N ASP A 88 2.11 -17.10 14.77
CA ASP A 88 1.44 -18.10 15.61
C ASP A 88 -0.04 -18.25 15.22
N ARG A 89 -0.76 -17.14 14.98
CA ARG A 89 -2.16 -17.18 14.53
C ARG A 89 -2.35 -17.81 13.15
N MET A 90 -1.32 -17.79 12.32
CA MET A 90 -1.36 -18.31 10.95
C MET A 90 -0.75 -19.71 10.83
N ASP A 91 -0.30 -20.32 11.94
CA ASP A 91 0.44 -21.59 11.96
C ASP A 91 1.69 -21.56 11.04
N LEU A 92 2.43 -20.46 11.08
CA LEU A 92 3.65 -20.25 10.30
C LEU A 92 4.83 -19.95 11.24
N SER A 93 6.04 -20.29 10.82
CA SER A 93 7.22 -19.68 11.44
C SER A 93 7.32 -18.20 11.05
N GLN A 94 7.87 -17.37 11.94
CA GLN A 94 8.12 -15.95 11.63
C GLN A 94 8.96 -15.76 10.35
N ARG A 95 9.92 -16.66 10.09
CA ARG A 95 10.74 -16.64 8.87
C ARG A 95 9.90 -16.90 7.62
N HIS A 96 8.97 -17.84 7.69
CA HIS A 96 8.08 -18.15 6.56
C HIS A 96 7.13 -16.98 6.31
N LEU A 97 6.49 -16.43 7.35
CA LEU A 97 5.60 -15.28 7.22
C LEU A 97 6.31 -14.07 6.61
N ARG A 98 7.51 -13.72 7.08
CA ARG A 98 8.32 -12.63 6.49
C ARG A 98 8.57 -12.84 5.01
N ARG A 99 9.04 -14.03 4.62
CA ARG A 99 9.31 -14.36 3.22
C ARG A 99 8.08 -14.32 2.35
N LEU A 100 6.96 -14.85 2.84
CA LEU A 100 5.69 -14.84 2.13
C LEU A 100 5.24 -13.41 1.81
N VAL A 101 5.23 -12.54 2.83
CA VAL A 101 4.85 -11.13 2.69
C VAL A 101 5.83 -10.37 1.81
N GLU A 102 7.14 -10.54 2.03
CA GLU A 102 8.18 -9.83 1.26
C GLU A 102 8.16 -10.21 -0.22
N ARG A 103 7.97 -11.50 -0.51
CA ARG A 103 7.87 -11.99 -1.88
C ARG A 103 6.67 -11.33 -2.58
N ASP A 104 5.48 -11.41 -1.99
CA ASP A 104 4.27 -11.03 -2.71
C ASP A 104 3.98 -9.52 -2.68
N THR A 105 4.46 -8.80 -1.66
CA THR A 105 4.25 -7.35 -1.56
C THR A 105 5.47 -6.50 -1.92
N GLY A 106 6.66 -7.10 -2.01
CA GLY A 106 7.94 -6.41 -2.18
C GLY A 106 8.43 -5.69 -0.92
N LEU A 107 7.67 -5.75 0.18
CA LEU A 107 7.93 -5.01 1.41
C LEU A 107 8.07 -5.95 2.60
N THR A 108 8.97 -5.60 3.52
CA THR A 108 9.06 -6.31 4.80
C THR A 108 7.81 -6.05 5.64
N PRO A 109 7.37 -7.00 6.50
CA PRO A 109 6.26 -6.75 7.42
C PRO A 109 6.43 -5.49 8.27
N LYS A 110 7.68 -5.19 8.67
CA LYS A 110 8.00 -3.96 9.39
C LYS A 110 7.73 -2.73 8.54
N THR A 111 8.14 -2.73 7.27
CA THR A 111 7.89 -1.62 6.35
C THR A 111 6.39 -1.40 6.15
N ILE A 112 5.63 -2.47 5.92
CA ILE A 112 4.16 -2.38 5.78
C ILE A 112 3.53 -1.73 7.01
N HIS A 113 3.90 -2.19 8.20
CA HIS A 113 3.41 -1.61 9.44
C HIS A 113 3.80 -0.14 9.60
N GLN A 114 5.06 0.23 9.30
CA GLN A 114 5.51 1.63 9.37
C GLN A 114 4.73 2.55 8.42
N VAL A 115 4.48 2.09 7.19
CA VAL A 115 3.70 2.84 6.19
C VAL A 115 2.25 2.97 6.64
N ALA A 116 1.60 1.87 7.06
CA ALA A 116 0.23 1.91 7.55
C ALA A 116 0.06 2.85 8.75
N ARG A 117 0.99 2.78 9.71
CA ARG A 117 1.03 3.68 10.87
C ARG A 117 1.16 5.14 10.47
N LEU A 118 1.96 5.46 9.45
CA LEU A 118 2.03 6.81 8.88
C LEU A 118 0.68 7.21 8.27
N HIS A 119 0.06 6.34 7.46
CA HIS A 119 -1.27 6.61 6.89
C HIS A 119 -2.32 6.91 7.96
N HIS A 120 -2.36 6.12 9.03
CA HIS A 120 -3.26 6.33 10.17
C HIS A 120 -2.99 7.66 10.87
N ALA A 121 -1.72 8.00 11.13
CA ALA A 121 -1.37 9.29 11.74
C ALA A 121 -1.78 10.49 10.87
N ILE A 122 -1.62 10.40 9.54
CA ILE A 122 -2.05 11.46 8.62
C ILE A 122 -3.59 11.56 8.58
N HIS A 123 -4.29 10.42 8.55
CA HIS A 123 -5.76 10.38 8.60
C HIS A 123 -6.31 10.97 9.90
N ASP A 124 -5.78 10.56 11.05
CA ASP A 124 -6.18 11.08 12.35
C ASP A 124 -5.98 12.61 12.44
N ALA A 125 -4.89 13.11 11.86
CA ALA A 125 -4.60 14.53 11.81
C ALA A 125 -5.52 15.32 10.88
N THR A 126 -6.05 14.71 9.81
CA THR A 126 -7.01 15.38 8.92
C THR A 126 -8.41 15.42 9.53
N VAL A 127 -8.80 14.37 10.27
CA VAL A 127 -10.10 14.29 10.95
C VAL A 127 -10.11 15.09 12.26
N THR A 128 -8.97 15.16 12.97
CA THR A 128 -8.88 15.77 14.30
C THR A 128 -8.17 17.13 14.24
N SER A 129 -8.90 18.17 13.81
CA SER A 129 -8.36 19.53 13.60
C SER A 129 -7.76 20.22 14.83
N ARG A 130 -7.97 19.68 16.04
CA ARG A 130 -7.50 20.26 17.31
C ARG A 130 -6.28 19.56 17.92
N ALA A 131 -5.88 18.39 17.44
CA ALA A 131 -4.75 17.66 18.00
C ALA A 131 -3.43 18.15 17.38
N GLY A 132 -2.45 18.48 18.23
CA GLY A 132 -1.10 18.79 17.75
C GLY A 132 -0.37 17.54 17.24
N LEU A 133 0.58 17.70 16.32
CA LEU A 133 1.34 16.59 15.74
C LEU A 133 2.03 15.69 16.77
N ALA A 134 2.44 16.24 17.92
CA ALA A 134 3.02 15.45 19.01
C ALA A 134 2.00 14.48 19.64
N GLN A 135 0.74 14.90 19.78
CA GLN A 135 -0.32 14.04 20.30
C GLN A 135 -0.69 12.97 19.28
N ILE A 136 -0.84 13.35 18.01
CA ILE A 136 -1.09 12.40 16.90
C ILE A 136 0.02 11.34 16.83
N ALA A 137 1.28 11.77 16.94
CA ALA A 137 2.43 10.86 16.95
C ALA A 137 2.31 9.85 18.10
N ALA A 138 2.07 10.31 19.33
CA ALA A 138 1.93 9.44 20.49
C ALA A 138 0.77 8.44 20.36
N SER A 139 -0.41 8.90 19.90
CA SER A 139 -1.59 8.06 19.70
C SER A 139 -1.40 6.99 18.62
N ASN A 140 -0.51 7.23 17.66
CA ASN A 140 -0.19 6.31 16.58
C ASN A 140 1.09 5.51 16.83
N GLY A 141 1.62 5.48 18.06
CA GLY A 141 2.76 4.63 18.43
C GLY A 141 4.12 5.15 17.98
N TYR A 142 4.25 6.44 17.70
CA TYR A 142 5.54 7.11 17.57
C TYR A 142 6.06 7.54 18.94
N SER A 143 7.39 7.52 19.12
CA SER A 143 8.04 7.99 20.35
C SER A 143 7.87 9.50 20.57
N ASP A 144 7.82 10.25 19.47
CA ASP A 144 7.77 11.71 19.44
C ASP A 144 7.40 12.20 18.02
N GLN A 145 7.13 13.50 17.89
CA GLN A 145 6.83 14.13 16.60
C GLN A 145 7.99 14.04 15.59
N ALA A 146 9.25 14.04 16.05
CA ALA A 146 10.40 13.97 15.14
C ALA A 146 10.54 12.57 14.51
N HIS A 147 10.15 11.51 15.22
CA HIS A 147 10.03 10.16 14.68
C HIS A 147 8.98 10.10 13.57
N LEU A 148 7.79 10.67 13.80
CA LEU A 148 6.77 10.80 12.75
C LEU A 148 7.33 11.57 11.53
N GLY A 149 8.04 12.68 11.77
CA GLY A 149 8.69 13.45 10.71
C GLY A 149 9.71 12.66 9.89
N ARG A 150 10.53 11.83 10.55
CA ARG A 150 11.50 10.95 9.87
C ARG A 150 10.81 9.89 9.00
N ASP A 151 9.75 9.25 9.50
CA ASP A 151 9.00 8.26 8.72
C ASP A 151 8.26 8.93 7.54
N ALA A 152 7.65 10.11 7.75
CA ALA A 152 7.04 10.89 6.67
C ALA A 152 8.04 11.23 5.56
N GLN A 153 9.20 11.78 5.92
CA GLN A 153 10.26 12.11 4.96
C GLN A 153 10.77 10.87 4.23
N ARG A 154 10.97 9.76 4.95
CA ARG A 154 11.48 8.51 4.40
C ARG A 154 10.55 7.90 3.36
N PHE A 155 9.24 7.88 3.63
CA PHE A 155 8.28 7.16 2.78
C PHE A 155 7.61 8.03 1.72
N SER A 156 7.56 9.35 1.92
CA SER A 156 6.86 10.25 1.00
C SER A 156 7.74 11.36 0.41
N GLY A 157 8.93 11.59 0.97
CA GLY A 157 9.74 12.76 0.64
C GLY A 157 9.20 14.09 1.21
N LEU A 158 8.09 14.05 1.95
CA LEU A 158 7.37 15.22 2.45
C LEU A 158 7.33 15.26 3.99
N THR A 159 7.06 16.45 4.54
CA THR A 159 6.81 16.64 5.97
C THR A 159 5.41 16.17 6.35
N PRO A 160 5.14 15.86 7.63
CA PRO A 160 3.79 15.50 8.08
C PRO A 160 2.74 16.56 7.73
N THR A 161 3.06 17.84 7.89
CA THR A 161 2.15 18.95 7.57
C THR A 161 1.80 18.99 6.08
N ALA A 162 2.79 18.84 5.20
CA ALA A 162 2.54 18.82 3.75
C ALA A 162 1.69 17.61 3.32
N LEU A 163 1.87 16.45 3.98
CA LEU A 163 1.01 15.29 3.76
C LEU A 163 -0.43 15.54 4.22
N ILE A 164 -0.63 16.16 5.37
CA ILE A 164 -1.95 16.51 5.90
C ILE A 164 -2.65 17.49 4.96
N GLU A 165 -1.99 18.55 4.51
CA GLU A 165 -2.55 19.51 3.57
C GLU A 165 -2.98 18.84 2.26
N ARG A 166 -2.13 17.95 1.73
CA ARG A 166 -2.43 17.18 0.52
C ARG A 166 -3.60 16.21 0.70
N ALA A 167 -3.73 15.59 1.88
CA ALA A 167 -4.83 14.67 2.20
C ALA A 167 -6.15 15.40 2.49
N SER A 168 -6.09 16.62 3.04
CA SER A 168 -7.27 17.47 3.29
C SER A 168 -7.77 18.19 2.04
N THR A 169 -6.93 18.29 1.01
CA THR A 169 -7.36 18.77 -0.31
C THR A 169 -8.08 17.62 -1.01
N PRO A 170 -9.37 17.74 -1.40
CA PRO A 170 -10.05 16.70 -2.15
C PRO A 170 -9.36 16.52 -3.51
N ALA A 171 -8.44 15.55 -3.59
CA ALA A 171 -7.96 15.05 -4.86
C ALA A 171 -9.12 14.29 -5.52
N SER A 172 -9.47 14.72 -6.72
CA SER A 172 -10.51 14.12 -7.55
C SER A 172 -10.30 12.60 -7.67
N ALA A 173 -11.29 11.83 -7.18
CA ALA A 173 -11.52 10.41 -7.40
C ALA A 173 -10.43 9.41 -6.92
N GLU A 174 -10.62 8.85 -5.72
CA GLU A 174 -10.12 7.51 -5.38
C GLU A 174 -11.31 6.53 -5.38
N MET A 175 -11.31 5.55 -6.28
CA MET A 175 -12.23 4.41 -6.30
C MET A 175 -11.36 3.14 -6.39
N PHE A 176 -11.63 2.21 -5.47
CA PHE A 176 -10.98 0.93 -5.14
C PHE A 176 -10.10 0.25 -6.18
#